data_AF-A0A3L9FN49-F1
#
_entry.id   AF-A0A3L9FN49-F1
#
_cell.length_a   1.000
_cell.length_b   1.000
_cell.length_c   1.000
_cell.angle_alpha   90.00
_cell.angle_beta   90.00
_cell.angle_gamma   90.00
#
_symmetry.space_group_name_H-M   'P 1'
#
loop_
_entity.id
_entity.type
_entity.pdbx_description
1 polymer ?
#
loop_
_entity_poly.entity_id
_entity_poly.type
_entity_poly.pdbx_seq_one_letter_code
_entity_poly.pdbx_strand_id
1 'polypeptide(L)'
;ALAYAWYQGNSTLSDFNKTLVLSGNQAGLTADRMLVLSRAGQAAGLTFNQTSESLSALVKAGVSGEAQIASISQSVARFSSASGVEVDKVAEAFGKLTTDPTSGLTAMARQFHNVTAEQIAYVAQLQRSGDEAGALQAANEAATKGFDDQTRRLKENMGTLETWADRTA
;
A
#
# COMPACT_ATOMS: atom_id res chain seq x y z
N ALA A 1 -12.10 -6.19 -29.34
CA ALA A 1 -11.70 -6.58 -27.97
C ALA A 1 -10.19 -6.83 -27.84
N LEU A 2 -9.59 -7.75 -28.63
CA LEU A 2 -8.15 -8.07 -28.55
C LEU A 2 -7.21 -6.89 -28.85
N ALA A 3 -7.47 -6.10 -29.90
CA ALA A 3 -6.65 -4.93 -30.23
C ALA A 3 -6.70 -3.83 -29.14
N TYR A 4 -7.86 -3.65 -28.50
CA TYR A 4 -8.03 -2.69 -27.40
C TYR A 4 -7.31 -3.15 -26.12
N ALA A 5 -7.41 -4.45 -25.80
CA ALA A 5 -6.69 -5.05 -24.68
C ALA A 5 -5.17 -5.03 -24.89
N TRP A 6 -4.70 -5.20 -26.13
CA TRP A 6 -3.28 -5.09 -26.48
C TRP A 6 -2.76 -3.65 -26.35
N TYR A 7 -3.52 -2.66 -26.85
CA TYR A 7 -3.16 -1.25 -26.74
C TYR A 7 -3.12 -0.76 -25.29
N GLN A 8 -4.12 -1.11 -24.46
CA GLN A 8 -4.09 -0.78 -23.04
C GLN A 8 -2.92 -1.44 -22.31
N GLY A 9 -2.64 -2.72 -22.60
CA GLY A 9 -1.48 -3.41 -22.02
C GLY A 9 -0.15 -2.72 -22.34
N ASN A 10 0.01 -2.23 -23.58
CA ASN A 10 1.22 -1.51 -24.00
C ASN A 10 1.34 -0.12 -23.34
N SER A 11 0.22 0.60 -23.16
CA SER A 11 0.22 1.88 -22.43
C SER A 11 0.58 1.67 -20.95
N THR A 12 0.00 0.67 -20.30
CA THR A 12 0.24 0.39 -18.88
C THR A 12 1.68 -0.04 -18.62
N LEU A 13 2.24 -0.93 -19.46
CA LEU A 13 3.65 -1.32 -19.34
C LEU A 13 4.59 -0.12 -19.55
N SER A 14 4.24 0.78 -20.48
CA SER A 14 4.98 2.02 -20.69
C SER A 14 4.95 2.92 -19.44
N ASP A 15 3.78 3.08 -18.81
CA ASP A 15 3.64 3.92 -17.61
C ASP A 15 4.32 3.31 -16.37
N PHE A 16 4.30 1.99 -16.22
CA PHE A 16 5.13 1.30 -15.22
C PHE A 16 6.62 1.50 -15.49
N ASN A 17 7.04 1.38 -16.75
CA ASN A 17 8.44 1.60 -17.09
C ASN A 17 8.88 3.04 -16.77
N LYS A 18 8.06 4.05 -17.10
CA LYS A 18 8.32 5.45 -16.70
C LYS A 18 8.43 5.59 -15.19
N THR A 19 7.53 4.93 -14.44
CA THR A 19 7.55 4.96 -12.98
C THR A 19 8.85 4.39 -12.41
N LEU A 20 9.29 3.24 -12.92
CA LEU A 20 10.55 2.61 -12.51
C LEU A 20 11.77 3.47 -12.86
N VAL A 21 11.78 4.11 -14.03
CA VAL A 21 12.86 5.01 -14.44
C VAL A 21 12.91 6.25 -13.54
N LEU A 22 11.76 6.87 -13.26
CA LEU A 22 11.68 8.06 -12.42
C LEU A 22 12.02 7.78 -10.94
N SER A 23 11.73 6.59 -10.43
CA SER A 23 12.09 6.18 -9.06
C SER A 23 13.51 5.64 -8.93
N GLY A 24 14.27 5.53 -10.04
CA GLY A 24 15.58 4.89 -10.05
C GLY A 24 15.55 3.38 -9.77
N ASN A 25 14.38 2.76 -9.92
CA ASN A 25 14.10 1.34 -9.66
C ASN A 25 14.61 0.81 -8.30
N GLN A 26 14.52 1.61 -7.24
CA GLN A 26 14.92 1.19 -5.89
C GLN A 26 14.09 0.01 -5.37
N ALA A 27 12.86 -0.14 -5.86
CA ALA A 27 11.98 -1.25 -5.51
C ALA A 27 12.42 -2.61 -6.09
N GLY A 28 13.37 -2.63 -7.04
CA GLY A 28 13.87 -3.85 -7.67
C GLY A 28 12.86 -4.56 -8.58
N LEU A 29 11.82 -3.85 -9.02
CA LEU A 29 10.73 -4.42 -9.82
C LEU A 29 10.98 -4.28 -11.32
N THR A 30 10.24 -5.08 -12.10
CA THR A 30 10.09 -4.91 -13.56
C THR A 30 8.67 -4.47 -13.91
N ALA A 31 8.49 -3.85 -15.08
CA ALA A 31 7.16 -3.45 -15.55
C ALA A 31 6.22 -4.67 -15.68
N ASP A 32 6.73 -5.80 -16.15
CA ASP A 32 5.99 -7.07 -16.19
C ASP A 32 5.59 -7.55 -14.79
N ARG A 33 6.49 -7.44 -13.80
CA ARG A 33 6.15 -7.79 -12.42
C ARG A 33 5.07 -6.88 -11.87
N MET A 34 5.14 -5.57 -12.14
CA MET A 34 4.10 -4.62 -11.75
C MET A 34 2.74 -4.95 -12.39
N LEU A 35 2.73 -5.39 -13.65
CA LEU A 35 1.53 -5.83 -14.35
C LEU A 35 0.92 -7.08 -13.69
N VAL A 36 1.75 -8.07 -13.35
CA VAL A 36 1.31 -9.29 -12.65
C VAL A 36 0.71 -8.96 -11.29
N LEU A 37 1.37 -8.10 -10.51
CA LEU A 37 0.88 -7.67 -9.20
C LEU A 37 -0.44 -6.90 -9.30
N SER A 38 -0.56 -6.03 -10.31
CA SER A 38 -1.80 -5.26 -10.56
C SER A 38 -2.98 -6.18 -10.89
N ARG A 39 -2.75 -7.26 -11.64
CA ARG A 39 -3.77 -8.30 -11.90
C ARG A 39 -4.09 -9.13 -10.66
N ALA A 40 -3.10 -9.44 -9.83
CA ALA A 40 -3.31 -10.18 -8.58
C ALA A 40 -4.23 -9.43 -7.60
N GLY A 41 -4.21 -8.09 -7.61
CA GLY A 41 -5.15 -7.26 -6.85
C GLY A 41 -6.62 -7.53 -7.19
N GLN A 42 -6.93 -7.93 -8.44
CA GLN A 42 -8.29 -8.28 -8.85
C GLN A 42 -8.83 -9.52 -8.14
N ALA A 43 -7.99 -10.53 -7.94
CA ALA A 43 -8.35 -11.69 -7.13
C ALA A 43 -8.58 -11.33 -5.66
N ALA A 44 -8.03 -10.20 -5.21
CA ALA A 44 -8.15 -9.68 -3.85
C ALA A 44 -9.27 -8.64 -3.70
N GLY A 45 -10.18 -8.55 -4.68
CA GLY A 45 -11.38 -7.70 -4.66
C GLY A 45 -11.15 -6.23 -5.06
N LEU A 46 -9.98 -5.90 -5.62
CA LEU A 46 -9.66 -4.55 -6.10
C LEU A 46 -9.84 -4.44 -7.61
N THR A 47 -9.97 -3.23 -8.13
CA THR A 47 -9.83 -3.01 -9.58
C THR A 47 -8.36 -3.04 -9.99
N PHE A 48 -8.12 -3.29 -11.28
CA PHE A 48 -6.77 -3.20 -11.85
C PHE A 48 -6.15 -1.82 -11.60
N ASN A 49 -6.91 -0.75 -11.87
CA ASN A 49 -6.44 0.64 -11.73
C ASN A 49 -6.06 0.98 -10.29
N GLN A 50 -6.91 0.62 -9.31
CA GLN A 50 -6.60 0.85 -7.89
C GLN A 50 -5.28 0.19 -7.47
N THR A 51 -5.02 -1.02 -7.95
CA THR A 51 -3.79 -1.74 -7.62
C THR A 51 -2.60 -1.16 -8.37
N SER A 52 -2.75 -0.80 -9.65
CA SER A 52 -1.66 -0.21 -10.45
C SER A 52 -1.24 1.18 -9.98
N GLU A 53 -2.21 2.01 -9.58
CA GLU A 53 -1.96 3.35 -9.02
C GLU A 53 -1.24 3.24 -7.68
N SER A 54 -1.75 2.40 -6.77
CA SER A 54 -1.12 2.12 -5.49
C SER A 54 0.32 1.60 -5.64
N LEU A 55 0.52 0.62 -6.53
CA LEU A 55 1.84 0.07 -6.78
C LEU A 55 2.79 1.12 -7.35
N SER A 56 2.33 1.95 -8.28
CA SER A 56 3.14 3.02 -8.86
C SER A 56 3.49 4.09 -7.82
N ALA A 57 2.56 4.46 -6.95
CA ALA A 57 2.79 5.41 -5.86
C ALA A 57 3.82 4.87 -4.85
N LEU A 58 3.72 3.60 -4.46
CA LEU A 58 4.67 2.95 -3.57
C LEU A 58 6.08 2.89 -4.16
N VAL A 59 6.19 2.55 -5.44
CA VAL A 59 7.48 2.56 -6.16
C VAL A 59 8.07 3.98 -6.21
N LYS A 60 7.25 5.01 -6.45
CA LYS A 60 7.71 6.42 -6.41
C LYS A 60 8.13 6.86 -5.01
N ALA A 61 7.45 6.37 -3.98
CA ALA A 61 7.77 6.63 -2.58
C ALA A 61 9.02 5.87 -2.09
N GLY A 62 9.64 5.06 -2.94
CA GLY A 62 10.86 4.31 -2.61
C GLY A 62 10.60 3.05 -1.77
N VAL A 63 9.35 2.57 -1.70
CA VAL A 63 9.04 1.34 -0.96
C VAL A 63 9.75 0.16 -1.63
N SER A 64 10.61 -0.49 -0.85
CA SER A 64 11.40 -1.64 -1.29
C SER A 64 10.95 -2.93 -0.60
N GLY A 65 11.25 -4.07 -1.23
CA GLY A 65 10.91 -5.40 -0.72
C GLY A 65 9.79 -6.08 -1.53
N GLU A 66 10.19 -6.82 -2.57
CA GLU A 66 9.27 -7.55 -3.45
C GLU A 66 8.29 -8.46 -2.70
N ALA A 67 8.72 -9.06 -1.58
CA ALA A 67 7.92 -10.01 -0.82
C ALA A 67 6.64 -9.38 -0.23
N GLN A 68 6.71 -8.10 0.15
CA GLN A 68 5.62 -7.41 0.85
C GLN A 68 4.93 -6.35 0.00
N ILE A 69 5.55 -5.90 -1.10
CA ILE A 69 4.98 -4.81 -1.92
C ILE A 69 3.58 -5.15 -2.47
N ALA A 70 3.29 -6.43 -2.68
CA ALA A 70 1.97 -6.90 -3.08
C ALA A 70 0.90 -6.64 -2.00
N SER A 71 1.16 -7.04 -0.75
CA SER A 71 0.21 -6.86 0.35
C SER A 71 0.07 -5.38 0.73
N ILE A 72 1.17 -4.64 0.77
CA ILE A 72 1.19 -3.20 1.01
C ILE A 72 0.36 -2.48 -0.06
N SER A 73 0.60 -2.77 -1.34
CA SER A 73 -0.15 -2.15 -2.45
C SER A 73 -1.65 -2.40 -2.34
N GLN A 74 -2.05 -3.62 -2.00
CA GLN A 74 -3.47 -3.93 -1.80
C GLN A 74 -4.06 -3.19 -0.59
N SER A 75 -3.33 -3.12 0.52
CA SER A 75 -3.78 -2.40 1.72
C SER A 75 -3.96 -0.91 1.45
N VAL A 76 -2.97 -0.27 0.82
CA VAL A 76 -3.04 1.12 0.37
C VAL A 76 -4.25 1.36 -0.53
N ALA A 77 -4.43 0.52 -1.55
CA ALA A 77 -5.55 0.63 -2.49
C ALA A 77 -6.92 0.52 -1.79
N ARG A 78 -7.07 -0.45 -0.88
CA ARG A 78 -8.32 -0.64 -0.12
C ARG A 78 -8.59 0.52 0.82
N PHE A 79 -7.56 0.97 1.55
CA PHE A 79 -7.69 2.06 2.50
C PHE A 79 -8.03 3.38 1.81
N SER A 80 -7.28 3.75 0.76
CA SER A 80 -7.57 4.97 -0.01
C SER A 80 -8.96 4.94 -0.61
N SER A 81 -9.38 3.80 -1.17
CA SER A 81 -10.74 3.65 -1.73
C SER A 81 -11.85 3.79 -0.68
N ALA A 82 -11.63 3.33 0.56
CA ALA A 82 -12.65 3.35 1.61
C ALA A 82 -12.66 4.66 2.42
N SER A 83 -11.51 5.32 2.54
CA SER A 83 -11.34 6.52 3.36
C SER A 83 -11.39 7.83 2.56
N GLY A 84 -11.16 7.78 1.24
CA GLY A 84 -10.95 8.97 0.41
C GLY A 84 -9.59 9.64 0.60
N VAL A 85 -8.67 9.04 1.38
CA VAL A 85 -7.30 9.55 1.51
C VAL A 85 -6.51 9.25 0.24
N GLU A 86 -5.84 10.26 -0.30
CA GLU A 86 -4.98 10.15 -1.48
C GLU A 86 -3.96 9.00 -1.37
N VAL A 87 -3.88 8.19 -2.43
CA VAL A 87 -2.97 7.02 -2.52
C VAL A 87 -1.52 7.43 -2.30
N ASP A 88 -1.09 8.55 -2.88
CA ASP A 88 0.28 9.06 -2.73
C ASP A 88 0.62 9.35 -1.27
N LYS A 89 -0.31 9.92 -0.50
CA LYS A 89 -0.10 10.23 0.93
C LYS A 89 0.09 8.98 1.78
N VAL A 90 -0.62 7.90 1.44
CA VAL A 90 -0.47 6.61 2.14
C VAL A 90 0.83 5.93 1.71
N ALA A 91 1.15 5.97 0.42
CA ALA A 91 2.40 5.42 -0.12
C ALA A 91 3.64 6.11 0.47
N GLU A 92 3.63 7.44 0.60
CA GLU A 92 4.69 8.21 1.27
C GLU A 92 4.92 7.77 2.71
N ALA A 93 3.84 7.39 3.43
CA ALA A 93 3.96 6.88 4.79
C ALA A 93 4.77 5.58 4.81
N PHE A 94 4.49 4.65 3.88
CA PHE A 94 5.30 3.43 3.70
C PHE A 94 6.72 3.73 3.19
N GLY A 95 6.91 4.75 2.35
CA GLY A 95 8.25 5.18 1.91
C GLY A 95 9.16 5.55 3.07
N LYS A 96 8.62 6.24 4.09
CA LYS A 96 9.37 6.60 5.30
C LYS A 96 9.85 5.38 6.10
N LEU A 97 9.12 4.27 6.07
CA LEU A 97 9.54 3.02 6.74
C LEU A 97 10.80 2.45 6.09
N THR A 98 10.98 2.63 4.78
CA THR A 98 12.16 2.14 4.05
C THR A 98 13.45 2.87 4.48
N THR A 99 13.34 4.13 4.90
CA THR A 99 14.51 4.92 5.35
C THR A 99 14.81 4.70 6.84
N ASP A 100 13.77 4.72 7.68
CA ASP A 100 13.90 4.45 9.12
C ASP A 100 12.59 3.80 9.61
N PRO A 101 12.57 2.47 9.82
CA PRO A 101 11.38 1.75 10.26
C PRO A 101 10.73 2.32 11.53
N THR A 102 11.48 2.62 12.59
CA THR A 102 10.92 3.12 13.87
C THR A 102 10.39 4.54 13.72
N SER A 103 11.18 5.43 13.12
CA SER A 103 10.76 6.82 12.94
C SER A 103 9.59 6.93 11.97
N GLY A 104 9.61 6.15 10.89
CA GLY A 104 8.54 6.05 9.91
C GLY A 104 7.25 5.54 10.53
N LEU A 105 7.31 4.47 11.32
CA LEU A 105 6.15 3.92 12.00
C LEU A 105 5.60 4.87 13.09
N THR A 106 6.47 5.60 13.77
CA THR A 106 6.09 6.66 14.71
C THR A 106 5.35 7.80 14.00
N ALA A 107 5.85 8.24 12.85
CA ALA A 107 5.19 9.25 12.04
C ALA A 107 3.82 8.77 11.55
N MET A 108 3.72 7.50 11.15
CA MET A 108 2.46 6.89 10.73
C MET A 108 1.44 6.85 11.88
N ALA A 109 1.86 6.43 13.09
CA ALA A 109 1.00 6.42 14.27
C ALA A 109 0.44 7.81 14.61
N ARG A 110 1.24 8.86 14.43
CA ARG A 110 0.80 10.25 14.65
C ARG A 110 -0.18 10.74 13.60
N GLN A 111 0.01 10.35 12.35
CA GLN A 111 -0.75 10.85 11.22
C GLN A 111 -2.06 10.10 11.00
N PHE A 112 -2.03 8.77 11.18
CA PHE A 112 -3.15 7.89 10.85
C PHE A 112 -3.75 7.21 12.06
N HIS A 113 -3.08 7.22 13.23
CA HIS A 113 -3.58 6.56 14.45
C HIS A 113 -3.89 5.06 14.25
N ASN A 114 -3.08 4.40 13.42
CA ASN A 114 -3.27 3.02 12.98
C ASN A 114 -2.20 2.05 13.51
N VAL A 115 -1.25 2.53 14.32
CA VAL A 115 -0.17 1.72 14.91
C VAL A 115 -0.09 1.99 16.42
N THR A 116 0.19 0.95 17.20
CA THR A 116 0.33 1.03 18.66
C THR A 116 1.76 1.30 19.12
N ALA A 117 1.91 1.78 20.36
CA ALA A 117 3.22 2.04 20.95
C ALA A 117 4.06 0.74 21.08
N GLU A 118 3.41 -0.39 21.34
CA GLU A 118 4.07 -1.70 21.45
C GLU A 118 4.67 -2.14 20.10
N GLN A 119 3.96 -1.90 18.99
CA GLN A 119 4.46 -2.21 17.65
C GLN A 119 5.69 -1.35 17.30
N ILE A 120 5.66 -0.06 17.65
CA ILE A 120 6.81 0.84 17.48
C ILE A 120 8.00 0.36 18.34
N ALA A 121 7.74 -0.01 19.61
CA ALA A 121 8.78 -0.48 20.51
C ALA A 121 9.45 -1.77 20.01
N TYR A 122 8.67 -2.68 19.42
CA TYR A 122 9.18 -3.92 18.82
C TYR A 122 10.09 -3.65 17.62
N VAL A 123 9.67 -2.79 16.69
CA VAL A 123 10.51 -2.38 15.55
C VAL A 123 11.80 -1.69 16.03
N ALA A 124 11.70 -0.82 17.04
CA ALA A 124 12.85 -0.15 17.65
C ALA A 124 13.81 -1.12 18.33
N GLN A 125 13.31 -2.24 18.87
CA GLN A 125 14.17 -3.29 19.40
C GLN A 125 14.95 -3.98 18.28
N LEU A 126 14.30 -4.35 17.18
CA LEU A 126 14.95 -5.00 16.04
C LEU A 126 16.06 -4.12 15.43
N GLN A 127 15.79 -2.82 15.22
CA GLN A 127 16.81 -1.88 14.74
C GLN A 127 17.98 -1.76 15.72
N ARG A 128 17.72 -1.69 17.04
CA ARG A 128 18.79 -1.61 18.05
C ARG A 128 19.64 -2.88 18.10
N SER A 129 19.09 -4.04 17.76
CA SER A 129 19.87 -5.28 17.61
C SER A 129 20.62 -5.39 16.29
N GLY A 130 20.46 -4.43 15.37
CA GLY A 130 21.07 -4.45 14.03
C GLY A 130 20.32 -5.31 13.00
N ASP A 131 19.11 -5.77 13.33
CA ASP A 131 18.26 -6.51 12.39
C ASP A 131 17.40 -5.54 11.57
N GLU A 132 18.05 -4.87 10.61
CA GLU A 132 17.41 -3.86 9.75
C GLU A 132 16.31 -4.46 8.88
N ALA A 133 16.55 -5.64 8.30
CA ALA A 133 15.58 -6.33 7.45
C ALA A 133 14.35 -6.78 8.26
N GLY A 134 14.56 -7.36 9.44
CA GLY A 134 13.49 -7.74 10.35
C GLY A 134 12.72 -6.53 10.85
N ALA A 135 13.39 -5.43 11.16
CA ALA A 135 12.73 -4.19 11.56
C ALA A 135 11.82 -3.61 10.46
N LEU A 136 12.32 -3.53 9.22
CA LEU A 136 11.54 -3.05 8.09
C LEU A 136 10.33 -3.97 7.84
N GLN A 137 10.52 -5.28 7.89
CA GLN A 137 9.43 -6.23 7.76
C GLN A 137 8.37 -6.04 8.85
N ALA A 138 8.78 -6.00 10.12
CA ALA A 138 7.86 -5.81 11.24
C ALA A 138 7.11 -4.47 11.15
N ALA A 139 7.78 -3.40 10.70
CA ALA A 139 7.15 -2.11 10.48
C ALA A 139 6.10 -2.16 9.37
N ASN A 140 6.44 -2.77 8.23
CA ASN A 140 5.52 -2.93 7.10
C ASN A 140 4.31 -3.78 7.46
N GLU A 141 4.51 -4.88 8.20
CA GLU A 141 3.42 -5.72 8.71
C GLU A 141 2.50 -4.94 9.66
N ALA A 142 3.06 -4.20 10.62
CA ALA A 142 2.29 -3.37 11.55
C ALA A 142 1.48 -2.29 10.83
N ALA A 143 2.11 -1.57 9.88
CA ALA A 143 1.47 -0.55 9.07
C ALA A 143 0.33 -1.12 8.19
N THR A 144 0.60 -2.21 7.47
CA THR A 144 -0.38 -2.89 6.60
C THR A 144 -1.58 -3.35 7.41
N LYS A 145 -1.34 -4.02 8.55
CA LYS A 145 -2.42 -4.44 9.44
C LYS A 145 -3.24 -3.25 9.95
N GLY A 146 -2.58 -2.16 10.34
CA GLY A 146 -3.23 -0.94 10.81
C GLY A 146 -4.19 -0.35 9.79
N PHE A 147 -3.75 -0.22 8.53
CA PHE A 147 -4.59 0.28 7.44
C PHE A 147 -5.73 -0.68 7.09
N ASP A 148 -5.49 -1.99 7.09
CA ASP A 148 -6.53 -2.99 6.84
C ASP A 148 -7.61 -2.98 7.93
N ASP A 149 -7.22 -2.86 9.20
CA ASP A 149 -8.15 -2.75 10.33
C ASP A 149 -8.99 -1.47 10.26
N GLN A 150 -8.38 -0.33 9.90
CA GLN A 150 -9.12 0.92 9.70
C GLN A 150 -10.09 0.82 8.52
N THR A 151 -9.66 0.21 7.41
CA THR A 151 -10.50 -0.02 6.24
C THR A 151 -11.74 -0.85 6.62
N ARG A 152 -11.55 -1.91 7.40
CA ARG A 152 -12.64 -2.76 7.88
C ARG A 152 -13.64 -1.96 8.71
N ARG A 153 -13.17 -1.15 9.66
CA ARG A 153 -14.03 -0.28 10.50
C ARG A 153 -14.80 0.75 9.68
N LEU A 154 -14.16 1.34 8.67
CA LEU A 154 -14.82 2.29 7.75
C LEU A 154 -15.98 1.61 7.01
N LYS A 155 -15.77 0.41 6.48
CA LYS A 155 -16.80 -0.37 5.80
C LYS A 155 -17.93 -0.81 6.73
N GLU A 156 -17.59 -1.28 7.94
CA GLU A 156 -18.58 -1.66 8.96
C GLU A 156 -19.49 -0.47 9.33
N ASN A 157 -18.91 0.71 9.57
CA ASN A 157 -19.68 1.91 9.87
C ASN A 157 -20.56 2.35 8.69
N MET A 158 -20.07 2.29 7.46
CA MET A 158 -20.88 2.61 6.27
C MET A 158 -22.05 1.63 6.08
N GLY A 159 -21.81 0.33 6.21
CA GLY A 159 -22.87 -0.68 6.09
C GLY A 159 -23.98 -0.51 7.13
N THR A 160 -23.65 -0.03 8.33
CA THR A 160 -24.69 0.35 9.30
C THR A 160 -25.49 1.55 8.84
N LEU A 161 -24.84 2.61 8.31
CA LEU A 161 -25.53 3.83 7.85
C LEU A 161 -26.46 3.55 6.65
N GLU A 162 -26.04 2.74 5.69
CA GLU A 162 -26.88 2.30 4.57
C GLU A 162 -28.09 1.51 5.07
N THR A 163 -27.89 0.59 6.02
CA THR A 163 -28.99 -0.16 6.66
C THR A 163 -29.99 0.75 7.37
N TRP A 164 -29.52 1.83 8.00
CA TRP A 164 -30.41 2.83 8.62
C TRP A 164 -31.17 3.63 7.58
N ALA A 165 -30.51 4.09 6.52
CA ALA A 165 -31.13 4.84 5.43
C ALA A 165 -32.26 4.02 4.77
N ASP A 166 -32.00 2.74 4.46
CA ASP A 166 -32.98 1.82 3.86
C ASP A 166 -34.17 1.49 4.78
N ARG A 167 -34.00 1.60 6.10
CA ARG A 167 -35.09 1.38 7.08
C ARG A 167 -35.94 2.63 7.33
N THR A 168 -35.44 3.80 6.97
CA THR A 168 -36.13 5.09 7.16
C THR A 168 -36.73 5.68 5.88
N ALA A 169 -36.41 5.09 4.72
CA ALA A 169 -37.03 5.36 3.42
C ALA A 169 -38.29 4.49 3.23
#